data_AF-A0A0N1IJD6-F1
#
_entry.id   AF-A0A0N1IJD6-F1
#
_cell.length_a   1.000
_cell.length_b   1.000
_cell.length_c   1.000
_cell.angle_alpha   90.00
_cell.angle_beta   90.00
_cell.angle_gamma   90.00
#
_symmetry.space_group_name_H-M   'P 1'
#
loop_
_entity.id
_entity.type
_entity.pdbx_description
1 polymer ?
#
loop_
_entity_poly.entity_id
_entity_poly.type
_entity_poly.pdbx_seq_one_letter_code
_entity_poly.pdbx_strand_id
1 'polypeptide(L)'
;MSGIITKVFRLPVQFPLIRGMVSYAIIWPTCSVVQEYLEHGTTLENADRSRAARYGIFGTFFMAPVFYNWMKYTSRFFKSKTLSTAITRAVIEQVSYSPLAMAYFFFGMSALEGKSFNDCVDEVREKFWPTYKIGAIFWPTAQTINFYFVSEKNRIVFVSAASFVWTVYLAHVKSRNKIIESVIDEIDLSEEINIQQQQNQQRQQQDIKTHARNPEG
;
A
#
# COMPACT_ATOMS: atom_id res chain seq x y z
N MET A 1 -18.61 -7.52 39.34
CA MET A 1 -17.99 -6.66 38.31
C MET A 1 -18.16 -7.28 36.91
N SER A 2 -19.39 -7.49 36.42
CA SER A 2 -19.65 -8.34 35.24
C SER A 2 -20.85 -7.84 34.42
N GLY A 3 -20.63 -6.84 33.56
CA GLY A 3 -21.72 -6.33 32.71
C GLY A 3 -21.25 -5.54 31.50
N ILE A 4 -20.28 -4.64 31.68
CA ILE A 4 -19.77 -3.78 30.60
C ILE A 4 -18.65 -4.50 29.84
N ILE A 5 -17.66 -5.04 30.55
CA ILE A 5 -16.53 -5.76 29.97
C ILE A 5 -17.01 -6.96 29.12
N THR A 6 -17.96 -7.74 29.63
CA THR A 6 -18.54 -8.89 28.91
C THR A 6 -19.34 -8.48 27.67
N LYS A 7 -19.99 -7.31 27.67
CA LYS A 7 -20.67 -6.77 26.47
C LYS A 7 -19.68 -6.25 25.44
N VAL A 8 -18.60 -5.59 25.88
CA VAL A 8 -17.49 -5.15 25.01
C VAL A 8 -16.81 -6.34 24.32
N PHE A 9 -16.65 -7.48 25.01
CA PHE A 9 -16.13 -8.71 24.39
C PHE A 9 -17.14 -9.44 23.48
N ARG A 10 -18.45 -9.18 23.57
CA ARG A 10 -19.49 -9.77 22.69
C ARG A 10 -19.83 -8.92 21.47
N LEU A 11 -19.64 -7.61 21.52
CA LEU A 11 -19.82 -6.68 20.39
C LEU A 11 -19.15 -7.14 19.07
N PRO A 12 -17.92 -7.70 19.08
CA PRO A 12 -17.25 -8.20 17.87
C PRO A 12 -17.91 -9.43 17.24
N VAL A 13 -18.71 -10.19 17.99
CA VAL A 13 -19.42 -11.39 17.51
C VAL A 13 -20.73 -11.02 16.83
N GLN A 14 -21.36 -9.92 17.27
CA GLN A 14 -22.69 -9.51 16.80
C GLN A 14 -22.64 -8.67 15.52
N PHE A 15 -21.52 -7.99 15.23
CA PHE A 15 -21.34 -7.16 14.04
C PHE A 15 -20.03 -7.50 13.29
N PRO A 16 -20.05 -8.52 12.41
CA PRO A 16 -18.85 -9.00 11.70
C PRO A 16 -18.19 -7.94 10.81
N LEU A 17 -18.96 -6.99 10.28
CA LEU A 17 -18.44 -5.85 9.52
C LEU A 17 -17.63 -4.88 10.41
N ILE A 18 -18.20 -4.47 11.55
CA ILE A 18 -17.54 -3.53 12.49
C ILE A 18 -16.23 -4.11 12.99
N ARG A 19 -16.20 -5.42 13.29
CA ARG A 19 -14.96 -6.13 13.67
C ARG A 19 -13.90 -6.03 12.57
N GLY A 20 -14.29 -6.23 11.32
CA GLY A 20 -13.39 -6.07 10.16
C GLY A 20 -12.85 -4.65 10.06
N MET A 21 -13.72 -3.64 10.15
CA MET A 21 -13.35 -2.23 10.10
C MET A 21 -12.34 -1.85 11.19
N VAL A 22 -12.59 -2.24 12.45
CA VAL A 22 -11.67 -1.98 13.56
C VAL A 22 -10.32 -2.67 13.36
N SER A 23 -10.32 -3.91 12.84
CA SER A 23 -9.07 -4.63 12.57
C SER A 23 -8.24 -3.91 11.49
N TYR A 24 -8.89 -3.46 10.43
CA TYR A 24 -8.22 -2.77 9.32
C TYR A 24 -7.74 -1.37 9.73
N ALA A 25 -8.47 -0.67 10.61
CA ALA A 25 -8.08 0.61 11.18
C ALA A 25 -6.74 0.57 11.94
N ILE A 26 -6.37 -0.60 12.47
CA ILE A 26 -5.11 -0.78 13.20
C ILE A 26 -4.04 -1.39 12.29
N ILE A 27 -4.38 -2.48 11.59
CA ILE A 27 -3.41 -3.25 10.81
C ILE A 27 -2.82 -2.44 9.66
N TRP A 28 -3.65 -1.73 8.89
CA TRP A 28 -3.19 -1.06 7.67
C TRP A 28 -2.23 0.10 7.93
N PRO A 29 -2.50 1.02 8.88
CA PRO A 29 -1.52 2.01 9.31
C PRO A 29 -0.25 1.38 9.85
N THR A 30 -0.37 0.29 10.62
CA THR A 30 0.80 -0.42 11.16
C THR A 30 1.67 -0.99 10.04
N CYS A 31 1.08 -1.62 9.02
CA CYS A 31 1.81 -2.09 7.84
C CYS A 31 2.53 -0.95 7.13
N SER A 32 1.87 0.21 6.97
CA SER A 32 2.50 1.40 6.37
C SER A 32 3.72 1.84 7.17
N VAL A 33 3.61 1.95 8.49
CA VAL A 33 4.74 2.36 9.35
C VAL A 33 5.87 1.34 9.34
N VAL A 34 5.55 0.04 9.43
CA VAL A 34 6.57 -1.02 9.35
C VAL A 34 7.28 -1.01 8.01
N GLN A 35 6.54 -0.77 6.92
CA GLN A 35 7.13 -0.67 5.60
C GLN A 35 8.12 0.51 5.50
N GLU A 36 7.76 1.68 6.04
CA GLU A 36 8.64 2.84 6.15
C GLU A 36 9.90 2.56 6.97
N TYR A 37 9.74 1.87 8.11
CA TYR A 37 10.85 1.45 8.95
C TYR A 37 11.81 0.53 8.19
N LEU A 38 11.30 -0.41 7.40
CA LEU A 38 12.11 -1.35 6.61
C LEU A 38 12.85 -0.66 5.45
N GLU A 39 12.27 0.37 4.83
CA GLU A 39 12.92 1.09 3.73
C GLU A 39 13.95 2.13 4.18
N HIS A 40 13.62 2.90 5.22
CA HIS A 40 14.36 4.11 5.56
C HIS A 40 14.97 4.07 6.96
N GLY A 41 14.74 3.01 7.74
CA GLY A 41 15.17 2.94 9.15
C GLY A 41 14.43 3.94 10.05
N THR A 42 13.33 4.51 9.58
CA THR A 42 12.60 5.60 10.24
C THR A 42 11.88 5.12 11.51
N THR A 43 12.21 5.72 12.66
CA THR A 43 11.52 5.46 13.93
C THR A 43 10.07 5.96 13.89
N LEU A 44 9.18 5.38 14.72
CA LEU A 44 7.77 5.77 14.88
C LEU A 44 7.51 7.27 14.97
N GLU A 45 8.44 8.04 15.54
CA GLU A 45 8.34 9.49 15.70
C GLU A 45 8.42 10.25 14.38
N ASN A 46 9.21 9.74 13.43
CA ASN A 46 9.48 10.33 12.12
C ASN A 46 8.64 9.71 10.99
N ALA A 47 7.76 8.76 11.31
CA ALA A 47 6.91 8.10 10.32
C ALA A 47 5.91 9.09 9.67
N ASP A 48 5.63 8.92 8.38
CA ASP A 48 4.65 9.72 7.64
C ASP A 48 3.23 9.40 8.14
N ARG A 49 2.79 10.22 9.09
CA ARG A 49 1.46 10.13 9.69
C ARG A 49 0.34 10.32 8.67
N SER A 50 0.57 11.13 7.62
CA SER A 50 -0.41 11.33 6.55
C SER A 50 -0.57 10.06 5.72
N ARG A 51 0.54 9.37 5.42
CA ARG A 51 0.50 8.07 4.75
C ARG A 51 -0.20 7.02 5.61
N ALA A 52 0.20 6.88 6.88
CA ALA A 52 -0.44 5.95 7.81
C ALA A 52 -1.96 6.21 7.95
N ALA A 53 -2.38 7.48 8.00
CA ALA A 53 -3.79 7.86 8.04
C ALA A 53 -4.54 7.45 6.76
N ARG A 54 -3.97 7.66 5.57
CA ARG A 54 -4.55 7.21 4.30
C ARG A 54 -4.76 5.70 4.26
N TYR A 55 -3.77 4.92 4.69
CA TYR A 55 -3.90 3.46 4.82
C TYR A 55 -5.02 3.07 5.80
N GLY A 56 -5.13 3.77 6.93
CA GLY A 56 -6.19 3.54 7.92
C GLY A 56 -7.58 3.85 7.36
N ILE A 57 -7.76 5.00 6.73
CA ILE A 57 -9.02 5.42 6.12
C ILE A 57 -9.42 4.43 5.01
N PHE A 58 -8.50 4.11 4.10
CA PHE A 58 -8.75 3.19 3.00
C PHE A 58 -9.10 1.78 3.51
N GLY A 59 -8.28 1.25 4.43
CA GLY A 59 -8.52 -0.06 5.02
C GLY A 59 -9.88 -0.15 5.71
N THR A 60 -10.23 0.87 6.50
CA THR A 60 -11.43 0.86 7.36
C THR A 60 -12.72 1.07 6.56
N PHE A 61 -12.76 2.08 5.70
CA PHE A 61 -14.01 2.53 5.08
C PHE A 61 -14.22 1.99 3.67
N PHE A 62 -13.16 1.58 2.99
CA PHE A 62 -13.23 1.13 1.61
C PHE A 62 -12.98 -0.37 1.51
N MET A 63 -11.83 -0.84 2.01
CA MET A 63 -11.42 -2.24 1.86
C MET A 63 -12.24 -3.20 2.74
N ALA A 64 -12.45 -2.88 4.03
CA ALA A 64 -13.19 -3.77 4.94
C ALA A 64 -14.65 -4.02 4.50
N PRO A 65 -15.43 -3.00 4.06
CA PRO A 65 -16.77 -3.23 3.51
C PRO A 65 -16.76 -4.05 2.21
N VAL A 66 -15.80 -3.81 1.31
CA VAL A 66 -15.67 -4.58 0.06
C VAL A 66 -15.38 -6.06 0.36
N PHE A 67 -14.41 -6.34 1.24
CA PHE A 67 -14.09 -7.71 1.64
C PHE A 67 -15.26 -8.41 2.35
N TYR A 68 -15.96 -7.70 3.24
CA TYR A 68 -17.15 -8.24 3.91
C TYR A 68 -18.24 -8.65 2.92
N ASN A 69 -18.52 -7.79 1.94
CA ASN A 69 -19.49 -8.08 0.89
C ASN A 69 -19.05 -9.27 0.04
N TRP A 70 -17.78 -9.33 -0.38
CA TRP A 70 -17.22 -10.48 -1.10
C TRP A 70 -17.44 -11.79 -0.34
N MET A 71 -17.13 -11.80 0.96
CA MET A 71 -17.32 -12.98 1.82
C MET A 71 -18.79 -13.40 1.92
N LYS A 72 -19.71 -12.43 2.00
CA LYS A 72 -21.15 -12.66 2.00
C LYS A 72 -21.67 -13.21 0.67
N TYR A 73 -21.17 -12.70 -0.46
CA TYR A 73 -21.52 -13.25 -1.79
C TYR A 73 -21.03 -14.68 -1.92
N THR A 74 -19.76 -14.91 -1.62
CA THR A 74 -19.11 -16.22 -1.79
C THR A 74 -19.77 -17.30 -0.92
N SER A 75 -20.13 -16.97 0.32
CA SER A 75 -20.84 -17.91 1.22
C SER A 75 -22.27 -18.26 0.76
N ARG A 76 -22.93 -17.40 -0.03
CA ARG A 76 -24.27 -17.67 -0.58
C ARG A 76 -24.23 -18.64 -1.76
N PHE A 77 -23.21 -18.52 -2.62
CA PHE A 77 -23.04 -19.36 -3.80
C PHE A 77 -22.40 -20.71 -3.48
N PHE A 78 -21.42 -20.75 -2.58
CA PHE A 78 -20.67 -21.96 -2.23
C PHE A 78 -21.12 -22.53 -0.88
N LYS A 79 -22.27 -23.22 -0.87
CA LYS A 79 -22.84 -23.83 0.35
C LYS A 79 -22.19 -25.17 0.73
N SER A 80 -21.61 -25.86 -0.24
CA SER A 80 -20.99 -27.18 -0.02
C SER A 80 -19.57 -27.05 0.54
N LYS A 81 -19.20 -27.94 1.47
CA LYS A 81 -17.88 -27.96 2.12
C LYS A 81 -16.97 -29.06 1.53
N THR A 82 -17.01 -29.24 0.21
CA THR A 82 -16.14 -30.21 -0.48
C THR A 82 -14.83 -29.58 -0.93
N LEU A 83 -13.80 -30.41 -1.14
CA LEU A 83 -12.52 -29.95 -1.69
C LEU A 83 -12.69 -29.29 -3.07
N SER A 84 -13.55 -29.85 -3.93
CA SER A 84 -13.87 -29.27 -5.25
C SER A 84 -14.48 -27.87 -5.14
N THR A 85 -15.38 -27.67 -4.17
CA THR A 85 -15.93 -26.34 -3.89
C THR A 85 -14.87 -25.37 -3.37
N ALA A 86 -13.94 -25.82 -2.52
CA ALA A 86 -12.84 -24.99 -2.03
C ALA A 86 -11.88 -24.56 -3.15
N ILE A 87 -11.51 -25.48 -4.05
CA ILE A 87 -10.65 -25.20 -5.21
C ILE A 87 -11.34 -24.23 -6.16
N THR A 88 -12.60 -24.50 -6.53
CA THR A 88 -13.39 -23.62 -7.41
C THR A 88 -13.47 -22.21 -6.84
N ARG A 89 -13.74 -22.10 -5.53
CA ARG A 89 -13.78 -20.82 -4.83
C ARG A 89 -12.45 -20.09 -4.88
N ALA A 90 -11.32 -20.78 -4.65
CA ALA A 90 -9.99 -20.18 -4.69
C ALA A 90 -9.63 -19.68 -6.09
N VAL A 91 -9.98 -20.44 -7.14
CA VAL A 91 -9.78 -20.02 -8.54
C VAL A 91 -10.59 -18.78 -8.86
N ILE A 92 -11.87 -18.74 -8.47
CA ILE A 92 -12.72 -17.57 -8.68
C ILE A 92 -12.17 -16.37 -7.93
N GLU A 93 -11.75 -16.54 -6.68
CA GLU A 93 -11.13 -15.47 -5.90
C GLU A 93 -9.89 -14.91 -6.59
N GLN A 94 -9.00 -15.77 -7.11
CA GLN A 94 -7.79 -15.35 -7.81
C GLN A 94 -8.06 -14.64 -9.14
N VAL A 95 -9.08 -15.06 -9.90
CA VAL A 95 -9.37 -14.50 -11.23
C VAL A 95 -10.27 -13.26 -11.17
N SER A 96 -11.07 -13.11 -10.11
CA SER A 96 -12.03 -12.01 -9.99
C SER A 96 -11.71 -11.06 -8.84
N TYR A 97 -11.78 -11.52 -7.59
CA TYR A 97 -11.64 -10.65 -6.43
C TYR A 97 -10.23 -10.09 -6.28
N SER A 98 -9.19 -10.94 -6.36
CA SER A 98 -7.79 -10.52 -6.23
C SER A 98 -7.43 -9.37 -7.19
N PRO A 99 -7.65 -9.48 -8.52
CA PRO A 99 -7.28 -8.40 -9.43
C PRO A 99 -8.13 -7.14 -9.20
N LEU A 100 -9.43 -7.28 -8.94
CA LEU A 100 -10.28 -6.12 -8.64
C LEU A 100 -9.85 -5.41 -7.36
N ALA A 101 -9.53 -6.15 -6.30
CA ALA A 101 -9.06 -5.60 -5.04
C ALA A 101 -7.70 -4.88 -5.19
N MET A 102 -6.79 -5.42 -6.01
CA MET A 102 -5.50 -4.80 -6.27
C MET A 102 -5.62 -3.51 -7.08
N ALA A 103 -6.41 -3.51 -8.15
CA ALA A 103 -6.71 -2.31 -8.92
C ALA A 103 -7.38 -1.25 -8.04
N TYR A 104 -8.34 -1.68 -7.20
CA TYR A 104 -9.02 -0.80 -6.25
C TYR A 104 -8.08 -0.20 -5.21
N PHE A 105 -7.14 -0.99 -4.69
CA PHE A 105 -6.11 -0.53 -3.76
C PHE A 105 -5.23 0.55 -4.40
N PHE A 106 -4.61 0.28 -5.55
CA PHE A 106 -3.70 1.25 -6.18
C PHE A 106 -4.44 2.52 -6.62
N PHE A 107 -5.62 2.38 -7.22
CA PHE A 107 -6.44 3.52 -7.62
C PHE A 107 -6.86 4.34 -6.40
N GLY A 108 -7.45 3.70 -5.39
CA GLY A 108 -8.00 4.38 -4.22
C GLY A 108 -6.93 5.03 -3.35
N MET A 109 -5.77 4.39 -3.19
CA MET A 109 -4.65 5.01 -2.49
C MET A 109 -4.08 6.20 -3.24
N SER A 110 -4.01 6.15 -4.58
CA SER A 110 -3.57 7.28 -5.41
C SER A 110 -4.56 8.44 -5.38
N ALA A 111 -5.86 8.14 -5.39
CA ALA A 111 -6.91 9.15 -5.23
C ALA A 111 -6.84 9.84 -3.86
N LEU A 112 -6.58 9.08 -2.79
CA LEU A 112 -6.38 9.64 -1.44
C LEU A 112 -5.09 10.48 -1.33
N GLU A 113 -4.12 10.28 -2.22
CA GLU A 113 -2.93 11.13 -2.34
C GLU A 113 -3.21 12.43 -3.10
N GLY A 114 -4.40 12.61 -3.67
CA GLY A 114 -4.76 13.79 -4.44
C GLY A 114 -4.25 13.78 -5.89
N LYS A 115 -3.82 12.63 -6.40
CA LYS A 115 -3.38 12.49 -7.80
C LYS A 115 -4.56 12.69 -8.76
N SER A 116 -4.28 13.10 -10.01
CA SER A 116 -5.34 13.24 -11.02
C SER A 116 -5.93 11.87 -11.39
N PHE A 117 -7.12 11.86 -11.98
CA PHE A 117 -7.76 10.61 -12.38
C PHE A 117 -6.89 9.79 -13.36
N ASN A 118 -6.22 10.46 -14.31
CA ASN A 118 -5.34 9.81 -15.27
C ASN A 118 -4.14 9.18 -14.56
N ASP A 119 -3.49 9.91 -13.66
CA ASP A 119 -2.35 9.39 -12.88
C ASP A 119 -2.74 8.20 -12.02
N CYS A 120 -3.97 8.19 -11.46
CA CYS A 120 -4.48 7.05 -10.71
C CYS A 120 -4.63 5.80 -11.60
N VAL A 121 -5.13 5.97 -12.83
CA VAL A 121 -5.28 4.87 -13.80
C VAL A 121 -3.92 4.37 -14.28
N ASP A 122 -3.00 5.28 -14.55
CA ASP A 122 -1.67 4.93 -15.03
C ASP A 122 -0.86 4.20 -13.94
N GLU A 123 -0.99 4.62 -12.68
CA GLU A 123 -0.36 3.90 -11.57
C GLU A 123 -0.92 2.47 -11.41
N VAL A 124 -2.22 2.28 -11.60
CA VAL A 124 -2.80 0.93 -11.63
C VAL A 124 -2.21 0.13 -12.78
N ARG A 125 -2.15 0.66 -13.99
CA ARG A 125 -1.63 -0.05 -15.18
C ARG A 125 -0.19 -0.49 -14.98
N GLU A 126 0.63 0.37 -14.40
CA GLU A 126 2.04 0.10 -14.16
C GLU A 126 2.25 -0.97 -13.08
N LYS A 127 1.56 -0.83 -11.94
CA LYS A 127 1.82 -1.67 -10.75
C LYS A 127 1.02 -2.96 -10.72
N PHE A 128 -0.11 -3.02 -11.43
CA PHE A 128 -1.05 -4.15 -11.36
C PHE A 128 -0.40 -5.47 -11.76
N TRP A 129 0.15 -5.57 -12.97
CA TRP A 129 0.67 -6.84 -13.50
C TRP A 129 1.87 -7.39 -12.74
N PRO A 130 2.89 -6.59 -12.40
CA PRO A 130 4.00 -7.04 -11.57
C PRO A 130 3.51 -7.58 -10.21
N THR A 131 2.61 -6.84 -9.55
CA THR A 131 2.09 -7.22 -8.24
C THR A 131 1.23 -8.48 -8.32
N TYR A 132 0.39 -8.60 -9.36
CA TYR A 132 -0.50 -9.75 -9.55
C TYR A 132 0.29 -11.05 -9.75
N LYS A 133 1.38 -11.01 -10.53
CA LYS A 133 2.27 -12.17 -10.72
C LYS A 133 2.87 -12.66 -9.40
N ILE A 134 3.35 -11.73 -8.55
CA ILE A 134 3.89 -12.08 -7.22
C ILE A 134 2.78 -12.64 -6.33
N GLY A 135 1.60 -12.03 -6.32
CA GLY A 135 0.45 -12.49 -5.52
C GLY A 135 -0.04 -13.89 -5.93
N ALA A 136 -0.05 -14.18 -7.22
CA ALA A 136 -0.43 -15.48 -7.78
C ALA A 136 0.51 -16.61 -7.32
N ILE A 137 1.74 -16.30 -6.91
CA ILE A 137 2.70 -17.27 -6.36
C ILE A 137 2.65 -17.26 -4.83
N PHE A 138 2.66 -16.07 -4.23
CA PHE A 138 2.70 -15.86 -2.79
C PHE A 138 1.53 -16.55 -2.08
N TRP A 139 0.29 -16.30 -2.54
CA TRP A 139 -0.89 -16.81 -1.84
C TRP A 139 -1.04 -18.33 -1.89
N PRO A 140 -0.90 -19.01 -3.05
CA PRO A 140 -0.89 -20.47 -3.09
C PRO A 140 0.23 -21.10 -2.25
N THR A 141 1.42 -20.49 -2.25
CA THR A 141 2.55 -20.96 -1.43
C THR A 141 2.24 -20.83 0.06
N ALA A 142 1.79 -19.66 0.50
CA ALA A 142 1.40 -19.41 1.88
C ALA A 142 0.28 -20.35 2.33
N GLN A 143 -0.75 -20.56 1.50
CA GLN A 143 -1.84 -21.49 1.82
C GLN A 143 -1.37 -22.94 1.89
N THR A 144 -0.46 -23.35 1.01
CA THR A 144 0.14 -24.71 1.07
C THR A 144 0.86 -24.93 2.38
N ILE A 145 1.68 -23.96 2.81
CA ILE A 145 2.37 -24.02 4.10
C ILE A 145 1.37 -24.07 5.26
N ASN A 146 0.33 -23.23 5.21
CA ASN A 146 -0.71 -23.15 6.21
C ASN A 146 -1.48 -24.48 6.39
N PHE A 147 -1.85 -25.15 5.30
CA PHE A 147 -2.61 -26.39 5.40
C PHE A 147 -1.75 -27.60 5.71
N TYR A 148 -0.50 -27.62 5.24
CA TYR A 148 0.40 -28.77 5.39
C TYR A 148 1.18 -28.76 6.71
N PHE A 149 1.75 -27.60 7.11
CA PHE A 149 2.63 -27.50 8.28
C PHE A 149 1.96 -26.90 9.52
N VAL A 150 0.92 -26.07 9.36
CA VAL A 150 0.31 -25.35 10.49
C VAL A 150 -0.90 -26.10 11.05
N SER A 151 -0.89 -26.32 12.36
CA SER A 151 -2.00 -26.94 13.09
C SER A 151 -3.28 -26.10 12.97
N GLU A 152 -4.44 -26.76 12.91
CA GLU A 152 -5.73 -26.11 12.62
C GLU A 152 -6.02 -24.89 13.50
N LYS A 153 -5.69 -24.97 14.80
CA LYS A 153 -5.86 -23.88 15.78
C LYS A 153 -5.04 -22.63 15.44
N ASN A 154 -3.90 -22.79 14.78
CA ASN A 154 -2.94 -21.73 14.49
C ASN A 154 -3.06 -21.19 13.06
N ARG A 155 -3.88 -21.81 12.19
CA ARG A 155 -3.99 -21.41 10.77
C ARG A 155 -4.43 -19.96 10.57
N ILE A 156 -5.35 -19.48 11.40
CA ILE A 156 -5.83 -18.09 11.34
C ILE A 156 -4.70 -17.11 11.67
N VAL A 157 -3.88 -17.44 12.67
CA VAL A 157 -2.74 -16.62 13.09
C VAL A 157 -1.70 -16.58 11.96
N PHE A 158 -1.39 -17.72 11.35
CA PHE A 158 -0.47 -17.79 10.22
C PHE A 158 -0.95 -16.97 9.02
N VAL A 159 -2.20 -17.13 8.60
CA VAL A 159 -2.79 -16.35 7.49
C VAL A 159 -2.79 -14.85 7.81
N SER A 160 -3.00 -14.47 9.07
CA SER A 160 -2.93 -13.06 9.48
C SER A 160 -1.51 -12.51 9.36
N ALA A 161 -0.50 -13.29 9.75
CA ALA A 161 0.91 -12.92 9.57
C ALA A 161 1.28 -12.82 8.07
N ALA A 162 0.86 -13.77 7.24
CA ALA A 162 1.08 -13.72 5.80
C ALA A 162 0.39 -12.50 5.16
N SER A 163 -0.83 -12.17 5.61
CA SER A 163 -1.56 -10.98 5.17
C SER A 163 -0.84 -9.68 5.58
N PHE A 164 -0.23 -9.65 6.76
CA PHE A 164 0.57 -8.53 7.21
C PHE A 164 1.77 -8.31 6.29
N VAL A 165 2.52 -9.38 6.00
CA VAL A 165 3.66 -9.35 5.06
C VAL A 165 3.23 -8.88 3.68
N TRP A 166 2.13 -9.42 3.16
CA TRP A 166 1.57 -8.99 1.88
C TRP A 166 1.20 -7.51 1.85
N THR A 167 0.61 -6.99 2.93
CA THR A 167 0.22 -5.57 3.01
C THR A 167 1.45 -4.65 3.11
N VAL A 168 2.51 -5.07 3.81
CA VAL A 168 3.80 -4.38 3.81
C VAL A 168 4.41 -4.36 2.40
N TYR A 169 4.35 -5.48 1.67
CA TYR A 169 4.79 -5.54 0.28
C TYR A 169 3.97 -4.62 -0.63
N LEU A 170 2.63 -4.60 -0.51
CA LEU A 170 1.79 -3.67 -1.26
C LEU A 170 2.14 -2.21 -0.95
N ALA A 171 2.44 -1.90 0.31
CA ALA A 171 2.86 -0.56 0.70
C ALA A 171 4.20 -0.16 0.09
N HIS A 172 5.14 -1.11 -0.01
CA HIS A 172 6.41 -0.93 -0.71
C HIS A 172 6.20 -0.68 -2.21
N VAL A 173 5.41 -1.52 -2.89
CA VAL A 173 5.11 -1.31 -4.32
C VAL A 173 4.41 0.03 -4.54
N LYS A 174 3.54 0.45 -3.62
CA LYS A 174 2.90 1.76 -3.66
C LYS A 174 3.93 2.91 -3.47
N SER A 175 4.88 2.79 -2.54
CA SER A 175 5.88 3.85 -2.28
C SER A 175 6.95 3.99 -3.36
N ARG A 176 7.33 2.91 -4.06
CA ARG A 176 8.46 2.92 -5.02
C ARG A 176 8.44 4.05 -6.06
N ASN A 177 7.29 4.38 -6.64
CA ASN A 177 7.24 5.43 -7.68
C ASN A 177 7.48 6.82 -7.11
N LYS A 178 7.10 7.08 -5.84
CA LYS A 178 7.39 8.36 -5.20
C LYS A 178 8.88 8.59 -5.01
N ILE A 179 9.63 7.53 -4.73
CA ILE A 179 11.09 7.60 -4.59
C ILE A 179 11.73 7.95 -5.94
N ILE A 180 11.25 7.33 -7.02
CA ILE A 180 11.78 7.61 -8.36
C ILE A 180 11.40 9.04 -8.79
N GLU A 181 10.14 9.44 -8.61
CA GLU A 181 9.68 10.81 -8.86
C GLU A 181 10.50 11.84 -8.06
N SER A 182 10.71 11.62 -6.75
CA SER A 182 11.50 12.55 -5.92
C SER A 182 12.97 12.62 -6.34
N VAL A 183 13.56 11.49 -6.76
CA VAL A 183 14.95 11.48 -7.25
C VAL A 183 15.06 12.19 -8.60
N ILE A 184 14.08 12.02 -9.50
CA ILE A 184 14.06 12.74 -10.78
C ILE A 184 13.91 14.24 -10.53
N ASP A 185 12.98 14.65 -9.66
CA ASP A 185 12.78 16.06 -9.30
C ASP A 185 14.06 16.67 -8.67
N GLU A 186 14.77 15.91 -7.82
CA GLU A 186 16.06 16.34 -7.26
C GLU A 186 17.15 16.48 -8.33
N ILE A 187 17.21 15.56 -9.30
CA ILE A 187 18.16 15.62 -10.41
C ILE A 187 17.86 16.85 -11.29
N ASP A 188 16.62 17.04 -11.70
CA ASP A 188 16.19 18.16 -12.55
C ASP A 188 16.49 19.51 -11.86
N LEU A 189 16.17 19.63 -10.56
CA LEU A 189 16.48 20.83 -9.79
C LEU A 189 18.00 21.07 -9.67
N SER A 190 18.78 20.01 -9.51
CA SER A 190 20.25 20.11 -9.44
C SER A 190 20.85 20.54 -10.78
N GLU A 191 20.30 20.10 -11.90
CA GLU A 191 20.70 20.53 -13.24
C GLU A 191 20.39 22.01 -13.47
N GLU A 192 19.19 22.47 -13.10
CA GLU A 192 18.82 23.89 -13.19
C GLU A 192 19.76 24.79 -12.37
N ILE A 193 20.07 24.41 -11.13
CA ILE A 193 21.00 25.15 -10.27
C ILE A 193 22.39 25.24 -10.90
N ASN A 194 22.89 24.13 -11.46
CA ASN A 194 24.21 24.10 -12.10
C ASN A 194 24.27 25.02 -13.33
N ILE A 195 23.22 25.03 -14.16
CA ILE A 195 23.12 25.91 -15.33
C ILE A 195 23.11 27.38 -14.89
N GLN A 196 22.32 27.73 -13.87
CA GLN A 196 22.25 29.09 -13.33
C GLN A 196 23.62 29.57 -12.81
N GLN A 197 24.35 28.70 -12.11
CA GLN A 197 25.68 29.02 -11.59
C GLN A 197 26.69 29.26 -12.71
N GLN A 198 26.68 28.44 -13.77
CA GLN A 198 27.54 28.64 -14.93
C GLN A 198 27.25 29.96 -15.64
N GLN A 199 25.97 30.31 -15.84
CA GLN A 199 25.59 31.59 -16.44
C GLN A 199 26.05 32.79 -15.59
N ASN A 200 25.94 32.70 -14.26
CA ASN A 200 26.41 33.74 -13.35
C ASN A 200 27.93 33.90 -13.38
N GLN A 201 28.68 32.79 -13.45
CA GLN A 201 30.13 32.84 -13.59
C GLN A 201 30.56 33.43 -14.94
N GLN A 202 29.86 33.09 -16.04
CA GLN A 202 30.12 33.68 -17.36
C GLN A 202 29.84 35.18 -17.38
N ARG A 203 28.74 35.63 -16.75
CA ARG A 203 28.43 37.07 -16.59
C ARG A 203 29.52 37.79 -15.81
N GLN A 204 29.94 37.26 -14.66
CA GLN A 204 31.03 37.86 -13.87
C GLN A 204 32.36 37.94 -14.65
N GLN A 205 32.71 36.90 -15.42
CA GLN A 205 33.90 36.93 -16.26
C GLN A 205 33.79 37.96 -17.40
N GLN A 206 32.61 38.16 -17.97
CA GLN A 206 32.36 39.21 -18.96
C GLN A 206 32.48 40.59 -18.33
N ASP A 207 31.89 40.81 -17.15
CA ASP A 207 31.98 42.09 -16.43
C ASP A 207 33.43 42.44 -16.08
N ILE A 208 34.21 41.48 -15.56
CA ILE A 208 35.63 41.67 -15.25
C ILE A 208 36.42 42.01 -16.52
N LYS A 209 36.18 41.31 -17.64
CA LYS A 209 36.84 41.61 -18.92
C LYS A 209 36.45 42.99 -19.46
N THR A 210 35.22 43.44 -19.22
CA THR A 210 34.73 44.74 -19.67
C THR A 210 35.33 45.87 -18.82
N HIS A 211 35.42 45.69 -17.50
CA HIS A 211 36.10 46.63 -16.59
C HIS A 211 37.62 46.69 -16.83
N ALA A 212 38.28 45.56 -17.07
CA ALA A 212 39.72 45.53 -17.37
C ALA A 212 40.08 46.16 -18.73
N ARG A 213 39.14 46.22 -19.68
CA ARG A 213 39.32 46.84 -20.99
C ARG A 213 39.15 48.36 -20.97
N ASN A 214 38.55 48.92 -19.90
CA ASN A 214 38.36 50.36 -19.74
C ASN A 214 38.83 50.82 -18.35
N PRO A 215 40.15 50.81 -18.06
CA PRO A 215 40.68 51.15 -16.74
C PRO A 215 40.68 52.65 -16.42
N GLU A 216 40.40 53.52 -17.39
CA GLU A 216 40.42 54.98 -17.24
C GLU A 216 39.02 55.56 -17.51
N GLY A 217 38.25 55.67 -16.43
CA GLY A 217 37.05 56.50 -16.30
C GLY A 217 36.98 57.03 -14.89
#